data_AF-A0A3M1LF50-F1
#
_entry.id   AF-A0A3M1LF50-F1
#
_cell.length_a   1.000
_cell.length_b   1.000
_cell.length_c   1.000
_cell.angle_alpha   90.00
_cell.angle_beta   90.00
_cell.angle_gamma   90.00
#
_symmetry.space_group_name_H-M   'P 1'
#
loop_
_entity.id
_entity.type
_entity.pdbx_description
1 polymer ?
#
loop_
_entity_poly.entity_id
_entity_poly.type
_entity_poly.pdbx_seq_one_letter_code
_entity_poly.pdbx_strand_id
1 'polypeptide(L)'
;MAMSKADWAKADAIARQLAKDVDRNELGKIVAYAHRTRDPEKVITLAKRLPQSGYVRSRRTRRYLQRIAQVLSTELAGLEGEQALAVLTWAFRLLTTYQTEMGTRTAAGRRRRGK
;
A
#
# COMPACT_ATOMS: atom_id res chain seq x y z
N MET A 1 16.59 9.66 -9.26
CA MET A 1 15.89 10.96 -9.20
C MET A 1 15.56 11.28 -7.75
N ALA A 2 15.77 12.51 -7.31
CA ALA A 2 15.27 12.95 -6.01
C ALA A 2 13.75 13.18 -6.12
N MET A 3 12.98 12.69 -5.14
CA MET A 3 11.53 12.94 -5.09
C MET A 3 11.25 14.41 -4.85
N SER A 4 10.28 14.97 -5.58
CA SER A 4 9.82 16.32 -5.34
C SER A 4 9.06 16.43 -4.01
N LYS A 5 8.85 17.66 -3.53
CA LYS A 5 8.00 17.92 -2.35
C LYS A 5 6.56 17.42 -2.56
N ALA A 6 6.05 17.52 -3.80
CA ALA A 6 4.73 17.03 -4.15
C ALA A 6 4.65 15.49 -4.09
N ASP A 7 5.69 14.80 -4.57
CA ASP A 7 5.78 13.34 -4.48
C ASP A 7 5.84 12.86 -3.03
N TRP A 8 6.58 13.58 -2.19
CA TRP A 8 6.63 13.31 -0.74
C TRP A 8 5.28 13.48 -0.08
N ALA A 9 4.54 14.54 -0.41
CA ALA A 9 3.20 14.77 0.12
C ALA A 9 2.23 13.65 -0.27
N LYS A 10 2.31 13.15 -1.51
CA LYS A 10 1.51 11.99 -1.96
C LYS A 10 1.90 10.71 -1.21
N ALA A 11 3.19 10.46 -1.00
CA ALA A 11 3.65 9.28 -0.25
C ALA A 11 3.17 9.30 1.21
N ASP A 12 3.26 10.46 1.86
CA ASP A 12 2.75 10.71 3.21
C ASP A 12 1.23 10.50 3.28
N ALA A 13 0.48 11.08 2.34
CA ALA A 13 -0.97 10.94 2.25
C ALA A 13 -1.41 9.48 2.09
N ILE A 14 -0.77 8.72 1.19
CA ILE A 14 -1.04 7.28 1.01
C ILE A 14 -0.80 6.55 2.34
N ALA A 15 0.36 6.77 2.97
CA ALA A 15 0.74 6.07 4.18
C ALA A 15 -0.23 6.35 5.34
N ARG A 16 -0.59 7.62 5.58
CA ARG A 16 -1.54 8.00 6.64
C ARG A 16 -2.92 7.41 6.41
N GLN A 17 -3.42 7.46 5.18
CA GLN A 17 -4.76 6.97 4.84
C GLN A 17 -4.89 5.46 4.96
N LEU A 18 -3.80 4.71 4.74
CA LEU A 18 -3.78 3.24 4.82
C LEU A 18 -3.36 2.71 6.20
N ALA A 19 -2.64 3.50 7.02
CA ALA A 19 -2.14 3.06 8.32
C ALA A 19 -3.22 2.62 9.30
N LYS A 20 -4.41 3.20 9.18
CA LYS A 20 -5.53 2.95 10.09
C LYS A 20 -6.14 1.56 9.91
N ASP A 21 -6.26 1.10 8.68
CA ASP A 21 -7.17 0.03 8.32
C ASP A 21 -6.59 -1.01 7.36
N VAL A 22 -5.39 -0.83 6.82
CA VAL A 22 -4.76 -1.78 5.89
C VAL A 22 -3.58 -2.52 6.51
N ASP A 23 -3.53 -3.83 6.30
CA ASP A 23 -2.37 -4.63 6.66
C ASP A 23 -1.19 -4.30 5.74
N ARG A 24 -0.04 -3.98 6.35
CA ARG A 24 1.21 -3.70 5.63
C ARG A 24 1.57 -4.78 4.63
N ASN A 25 1.34 -6.05 4.95
CA ASN A 25 1.68 -7.15 4.05
C ASN A 25 0.88 -7.10 2.75
N GLU A 26 -0.39 -6.65 2.78
CA GLU A 26 -1.17 -6.51 1.55
C GLU A 26 -0.66 -5.35 0.70
N LEU A 27 -0.31 -4.21 1.30
CA LEU A 27 0.35 -3.13 0.56
C LEU A 27 1.71 -3.58 -0.01
N GLY A 28 2.48 -4.38 0.75
CA GLY A 28 3.77 -4.92 0.32
C GLY A 28 3.67 -5.79 -0.95
N LYS A 29 2.61 -6.58 -1.10
CA LYS A 29 2.36 -7.36 -2.33
C LYS A 29 2.09 -6.44 -3.53
N ILE A 30 1.35 -5.36 -3.31
CA ILE A 30 1.07 -4.35 -4.35
C ILE A 30 2.35 -3.62 -4.77
N VAL A 31 3.20 -3.24 -3.83
CA VAL A 31 4.53 -2.66 -4.09
C VAL A 31 5.41 -3.62 -4.90
N ALA A 32 5.44 -4.90 -4.51
CA ALA A 32 6.21 -5.92 -5.22
C ALA A 32 5.74 -6.10 -6.67
N TYR A 33 4.43 -6.00 -6.92
CA TYR A 33 3.90 -5.99 -8.29
C TYR A 33 4.28 -4.72 -9.05
N ALA A 34 4.21 -3.55 -8.40
CA ALA A 34 4.61 -2.26 -9.00
C ALA A 34 6.07 -2.26 -9.45
N HIS A 35 6.98 -2.88 -8.70
CA HIS A 35 8.38 -3.05 -9.11
C HIS A 35 8.54 -3.87 -10.40
N ARG A 36 7.62 -4.81 -10.67
CA ARG A 36 7.67 -5.66 -11.87
C ARG A 36 7.09 -4.95 -13.08
N THR A 37 5.99 -4.22 -12.92
CA THR A 37 5.29 -3.59 -14.05
C THR A 37 5.76 -2.18 -14.35
N ARG A 38 6.22 -1.43 -13.34
CA ARG A 38 6.52 0.01 -13.42
C ARG A 38 5.39 0.79 -14.10
N ASP A 39 4.16 0.40 -13.80
CA ASP A 39 2.96 0.91 -14.45
C ASP A 39 1.89 1.12 -13.38
N PRO A 40 1.62 2.38 -12.98
CA PRO A 40 0.67 2.68 -11.92
C PRO A 40 -0.76 2.30 -12.28
N GLU A 41 -1.15 2.41 -13.56
CA GLU A 41 -2.50 2.03 -14.00
C GLU A 41 -2.72 0.53 -13.87
N LYS A 42 -1.72 -0.29 -14.23
CA LYS A 42 -1.77 -1.74 -14.01
C LYS A 42 -1.83 -2.10 -12.54
N VAL A 43 -1.10 -1.38 -11.69
CA VAL A 43 -1.11 -1.58 -10.22
C VAL A 43 -2.50 -1.28 -9.65
N ILE A 44 -3.08 -0.14 -10.02
CA ILE A 44 -4.42 0.27 -9.59
C ILE A 44 -5.47 -0.72 -10.10
N THR A 45 -5.39 -1.10 -11.37
CA THR A 45 -6.31 -2.06 -12.00
C THR A 45 -6.25 -3.42 -11.29
N LEU A 46 -5.05 -3.91 -10.98
CA LEU A 46 -4.87 -5.15 -10.23
C LEU A 46 -5.55 -5.06 -8.86
N ALA A 47 -5.30 -3.98 -8.09
CA ALA A 47 -5.90 -3.79 -6.77
C ALA A 47 -7.44 -3.69 -6.82
N LYS A 48 -8.01 -3.11 -7.89
CA LYS A 48 -9.47 -3.06 -8.12
C LYS A 48 -10.07 -4.42 -8.47
N ARG A 49 -9.38 -5.23 -9.30
CA ARG A 49 -9.92 -6.49 -9.85
C ARG A 49 -9.69 -7.70 -8.93
N LEU A 50 -8.59 -7.75 -8.19
CA LEU A 50 -8.27 -8.86 -7.27
C LEU A 50 -9.40 -9.21 -6.29
N PRO A 51 -10.12 -8.25 -5.69
CA PRO A 51 -11.24 -8.54 -4.81
C PRO A 51 -12.42 -9.24 -5.49
N GLN A 52 -12.54 -9.10 -6.80
CA GLN A 52 -13.65 -9.60 -7.63
C GLN A 52 -13.30 -10.93 -8.32
N SER A 53 -12.02 -11.30 -8.39
CA SER A 53 -11.56 -12.47 -9.15
C SER A 53 -11.87 -13.84 -8.52
N GLY A 54 -12.41 -13.87 -7.30
CA GLY A 54 -12.59 -15.11 -6.53
C GLY A 54 -11.30 -15.69 -5.93
N TYR A 55 -10.12 -15.20 -6.33
CA TYR A 55 -8.82 -15.62 -5.76
C TYR A 55 -8.69 -15.20 -4.28
N VAL A 56 -9.20 -14.01 -3.94
CA VAL A 56 -9.16 -13.48 -2.57
C VAL A 56 -10.40 -13.91 -1.80
N ARG A 57 -10.29 -15.03 -1.08
CA ARG A 57 -11.41 -15.58 -0.30
C ARG A 57 -11.78 -14.73 0.92
N SER A 58 -10.77 -14.20 1.62
CA SER A 58 -10.94 -13.40 2.85
C SER A 58 -11.68 -12.09 2.59
N ARG A 59 -12.81 -11.89 3.30
CA ARG A 59 -13.57 -10.61 3.27
C ARG A 59 -12.70 -9.43 3.74
N ARG A 60 -11.82 -9.67 4.72
CA ARG A 60 -10.91 -8.65 5.28
C ARG A 60 -9.86 -8.23 4.24
N THR A 61 -9.22 -9.18 3.58
CA THR A 61 -8.24 -8.90 2.51
C THR A 61 -8.90 -8.20 1.32
N ARG A 62 -10.13 -8.56 0.96
CA ARG A 62 -10.89 -7.84 -0.07
C ARG A 62 -11.08 -6.37 0.28
N ARG A 63 -11.46 -6.05 1.53
CA ARG A 63 -11.58 -4.67 2.00
C ARG A 63 -10.24 -3.93 1.96
N TYR A 64 -9.15 -4.58 2.33
CA TYR A 64 -7.81 -3.99 2.24
C TYR A 64 -7.44 -3.59 0.82
N LEU A 65 -7.64 -4.50 -0.13
CA LEU A 65 -7.37 -4.25 -1.54
C LEU A 65 -8.27 -3.17 -2.13
N GLN A 66 -9.56 -3.13 -1.76
CA GLN A 66 -10.46 -2.04 -2.14
C GLN A 66 -9.98 -0.69 -1.60
N ARG A 67 -9.56 -0.64 -0.33
CA ARG A 67 -9.03 0.57 0.29
C ARG A 67 -7.74 1.03 -0.36
N ILE A 68 -6.81 0.10 -0.62
CA ILE A 68 -5.57 0.38 -1.38
C ILE A 68 -5.93 0.95 -2.76
N ALA A 69 -6.80 0.27 -3.51
CA ALA A 69 -7.20 0.71 -4.84
C ALA A 69 -7.79 2.13 -4.85
N GLN A 70 -8.64 2.45 -3.87
CA GLN A 70 -9.22 3.78 -3.72
C GLN A 70 -8.15 4.85 -3.51
N VAL A 71 -7.27 4.65 -2.52
CA VAL A 71 -6.22 5.62 -2.18
C VAL A 71 -5.23 5.79 -3.34
N LEU A 72 -4.78 4.69 -3.96
CA LEU A 72 -3.84 4.77 -5.08
C LEU A 72 -4.45 5.43 -6.31
N SER A 73 -5.75 5.24 -6.58
CA SER A 73 -6.42 5.91 -7.71
C SER A 73 -6.42 7.43 -7.59
N THR A 74 -6.44 7.95 -6.36
CA THR A 74 -6.40 9.40 -6.11
C THR A 74 -4.96 9.90 -6.06
N GLU A 75 -4.11 9.26 -5.27
CA GLU A 75 -2.79 9.81 -4.95
C GLU A 75 -1.76 9.58 -6.07
N LEU A 76 -1.88 8.49 -6.84
CA LEU A 76 -1.00 8.22 -7.98
C LEU A 76 -1.55 8.78 -9.31
N ALA A 77 -2.70 9.47 -9.30
CA ALA A 77 -3.25 10.07 -10.52
C ALA A 77 -2.24 11.04 -11.15
N GLY A 78 -2.01 10.87 -12.46
CA GLY A 78 -1.08 11.69 -13.24
C GLY A 78 0.40 11.42 -12.97
N LEU A 79 0.75 10.42 -12.16
CA LEU A 79 2.14 9.98 -12.00
C LEU A 79 2.47 8.88 -12.99
N GLU A 80 3.71 8.87 -13.47
CA GLU A 80 4.18 7.88 -14.44
C GLU A 80 5.26 6.95 -13.85
N GLY A 81 5.32 5.75 -14.41
CA GLY A 81 6.24 4.65 -14.10
C GLY A 81 7.10 4.78 -12.83
N GLU A 82 8.35 5.19 -12.99
CA GLU A 82 9.35 5.25 -11.91
C GLU A 82 9.00 6.28 -10.82
N GLN A 83 8.33 7.38 -11.16
CA GLN A 83 7.87 8.37 -10.18
C GLN A 83 6.79 7.78 -9.28
N ALA A 84 5.77 7.13 -9.87
CA ALA A 84 4.72 6.47 -9.12
C ALA A 84 5.28 5.33 -8.25
N LEU A 85 6.25 4.58 -8.77
CA LEU A 85 6.93 3.51 -8.02
C LEU A 85 7.70 4.07 -6.82
N ALA A 86 8.44 5.18 -6.99
CA ALA A 86 9.15 5.83 -5.90
C ALA A 86 8.19 6.30 -4.80
N VAL A 87 7.11 6.98 -5.17
CA VAL A 87 6.04 7.42 -4.24
C VAL A 87 5.47 6.25 -3.47
N LEU A 88 5.07 5.17 -4.17
CA LEU A 88 4.47 3.99 -3.54
C LEU A 88 5.45 3.26 -2.60
N THR A 89 6.73 3.20 -2.97
CA THR A 89 7.79 2.58 -2.15
C THR A 89 8.00 3.35 -0.86
N TRP A 90 8.03 4.68 -0.93
CA TRP A 90 8.15 5.53 0.25
C TRP A 90 6.90 5.48 1.13
N ALA A 91 5.71 5.47 0.52
CA ALA A 91 4.46 5.29 1.26
C ALA A 91 4.46 3.98 2.07
N PHE A 92 4.95 2.89 1.49
CA PHE A 92 5.09 1.61 2.20
C PHE A 92 6.06 1.66 3.39
N ARG A 93 7.15 2.42 3.27
CA ARG A 93 8.08 2.65 4.39
C ARG A 93 7.40 3.44 5.50
N LEU A 94 6.80 4.58 5.16
CA LEU A 94 6.08 5.47 6.09
C LEU A 94 4.90 4.80 6.79
N LEU A 95 4.20 3.89 6.10
CA LEU A 95 3.09 3.12 6.67
C LEU A 95 3.49 2.43 7.98
N THR A 96 4.72 1.92 8.04
CA THR A 96 5.22 1.22 9.24
C THR A 96 5.36 2.18 10.42
N THR A 97 5.85 3.40 10.16
CA THR A 97 5.99 4.45 11.16
C THR A 97 4.62 4.82 11.71
N TYR A 98 3.65 5.15 10.84
CA TYR A 98 2.31 5.52 11.29
C TYR A 98 1.56 4.42 12.02
N GLN A 99 1.67 3.17 11.57
CA GLN A 99 1.06 2.05 12.29
C GLN A 99 1.65 1.86 13.70
N THR A 100 2.93 2.20 13.88
CA THR A 100 3.59 2.14 15.18
C THR A 100 3.13 3.29 16.07
N GLU A 101 3.10 4.52 15.55
CA GLU A 101 2.62 5.71 16.27
C GLU A 101 1.15 5.57 16.69
N MET A 102 0.31 4.97 15.85
CA MET A 102 -1.11 4.75 16.13
C MET A 102 -1.37 3.56 17.07
N GLY A 103 -0.35 2.79 17.46
CA GLY A 103 -0.50 1.56 18.24
C GLY A 103 -1.23 0.44 17.50
N THR A 104 -1.50 0.57 16.20
CA THR A 104 -2.15 -0.46 15.38
C THR A 104 -1.20 -1.61 15.03
N ARG A 105 0.10 -1.42 15.24
CA ARG A 105 1.13 -2.46 15.20
C ARG A 105 1.76 -2.64 16.58
N THR A 106 1.14 -3.45 17.44
CA THR A 106 1.78 -3.91 18.66
C THR A 106 2.75 -5.06 18.33
N ALA A 107 3.95 -5.05 18.91
CA ALA A 107 4.96 -6.10 18.77
C ALA A 107 4.56 -7.48 19.36
N ALA A 108 3.27 -7.68 19.66
CA ALA A 108 2.74 -8.89 20.31
C ALA A 108 2.72 -10.14 19.40
N GLY A 109 2.88 -9.98 18.08
CA GLY A 109 2.84 -11.11 17.13
C GLY A 109 4.07 -12.02 17.13
N ARG A 110 5.14 -11.68 17.87
CA ARG A 110 6.42 -12.44 17.84
C ARG A 110 6.59 -13.42 19.02
N ARG A 111 5.62 -13.52 19.95
CA ARG A 111 5.73 -14.34 21.18
C ARG A 111 4.93 -15.65 21.18
N ARG A 112 4.40 -16.13 20.05
CA ARG A 112 3.69 -17.43 20.00
C ARG A 112 4.21 -18.34 18.90
N ARG A 113 5.40 -18.90 19.16
CA ARG A 113 5.88 -20.21 18.66
C ARG A 113 7.27 -20.49 19.24
N GLY A 114 7.34 -20.57 20.57
CA GLY A 114 8.30 -21.43 21.25
C GLY A 114 7.47 -22.57 21.79
N LYS A 115 7.61 -23.74 21.18
CA LYS A 115 7.00 -24.98 21.63
C LYS A 115 7.94 -25.60 22.65
#